data_AF-A0A643BKP5-F1
#
_entry.id   AF-A0A643BKP5-F1
#
_cell.length_a   1.000
_cell.length_b   1.000
_cell.length_c   1.000
_cell.angle_alpha   90.00
_cell.angle_beta   90.00
_cell.angle_gamma   90.00
#
_symmetry.space_group_name_H-M   'P 1'
#
loop_
_entity.id
_entity.type
_entity.pdbx_description
1 polymer ?
#
loop_
_entity_poly.entity_id
_entity_poly.type
_entity_poly.pdbx_seq_one_letter_code
_entity_poly.pdbx_strand_id
1 'polypeptide(L)' 'MVTFRRPKTLQLKRQHKYPQKNTPRRNKLDHYAIIKFSLTTKSAMKKIEDNNTLVFIVDGKANKHQIKQAVKKL' A
#
# COMPACT_ATOMS: atom_id res chain seq x y z
N MET A 1 -5.75 -55.03 -0.35
CA MET A 1 -5.09 -54.08 0.58
C MET A 1 -6.05 -52.93 0.83
N VAL A 2 -6.56 -52.74 2.04
CA VAL A 2 -7.58 -51.72 2.34
C VAL A 2 -6.89 -50.45 2.84
N THR A 3 -7.17 -49.32 2.20
CA THR A 3 -6.61 -48.02 2.59
C THR A 3 -7.61 -47.23 3.42
N PHE A 4 -7.29 -46.97 4.69
CA PHE A 4 -8.09 -46.10 5.55
C PHE A 4 -7.79 -44.61 5.25
N ARG A 5 -8.84 -43.78 5.16
CA ARG A 5 -8.72 -42.32 4.97
C ARG A 5 -9.50 -41.59 6.05
N ARG A 6 -8.92 -40.50 6.56
CA ARG A 6 -9.58 -39.69 7.59
C ARG A 6 -10.88 -39.07 7.04
N PRO A 7 -12.02 -39.21 7.74
CA PRO A 7 -13.26 -38.55 7.36
C PRO A 7 -13.19 -37.04 7.58
N LYS A 8 -14.02 -36.28 6.88
CA LYS A 8 -14.13 -34.84 7.09
C LYS A 8 -14.78 -34.59 8.45
N THR A 9 -14.10 -33.83 9.29
CA THR A 9 -14.56 -33.43 10.62
C THR A 9 -14.85 -31.94 10.64
N LEU A 10 -15.68 -31.47 11.57
CA LEU A 10 -15.88 -30.04 11.82
C LEU A 10 -14.52 -29.37 12.14
N GLN A 11 -14.21 -28.29 11.43
CA GLN A 11 -13.03 -27.46 11.69
C GLN A 11 -13.50 -26.07 12.14
N LEU A 12 -13.38 -25.80 13.44
CA LEU A 12 -13.71 -24.49 14.00
C LEU A 12 -12.64 -23.47 13.59
N LYS A 13 -13.07 -22.22 13.35
CA LYS A 13 -12.14 -21.11 13.12
C LYS A 13 -11.35 -20.84 14.40
N ARG A 14 -10.07 -20.45 14.26
CA ARG A 14 -9.24 -20.07 15.41
C ARG A 14 -9.82 -18.82 16.07
N GLN A 15 -10.14 -18.91 17.36
CA GLN A 15 -10.54 -17.79 18.20
C GLN A 15 -9.57 -17.72 19.38
N HIS A 16 -8.54 -16.88 19.26
CA HIS A 16 -7.53 -16.71 20.30
C HIS A 16 -8.13 -15.99 21.52
N LYS A 17 -7.82 -16.45 22.73
CA LYS A 17 -8.30 -15.82 23.98
C LYS A 17 -7.67 -14.46 24.25
N TYR A 18 -6.51 -14.18 23.66
CA TYR A 18 -5.74 -12.95 23.83
C TYR A 18 -5.20 -12.47 22.48
N PRO A 19 -5.01 -11.15 22.28
CA PRO A 19 -4.46 -10.62 21.04
C PRO A 19 -2.99 -11.02 20.87
N GLN A 20 -2.58 -11.32 19.64
CA GLN A 20 -1.18 -11.66 19.34
C GLN A 20 -0.23 -10.44 19.43
N LYS A 21 -0.77 -9.23 19.30
CA LYS A 21 -0.07 -7.96 19.46
C LYS A 21 -0.93 -7.01 20.28
N ASN A 22 -0.30 -6.35 21.25
CA ASN A 22 -1.02 -5.43 22.13
C ASN A 22 -1.45 -4.15 21.41
N THR A 23 -0.72 -3.73 20.36
CA THR A 23 -1.01 -2.52 19.60
C THR A 23 -1.19 -2.80 18.10
N PRO A 24 -2.13 -2.08 17.44
CA PRO A 24 -2.28 -2.17 16.00
C PRO A 24 -1.04 -1.60 15.30
N ARG A 25 -0.70 -2.17 14.14
CA ARG A 25 0.38 -1.64 13.31
C ARG A 25 -0.07 -0.32 12.68
N ARG A 26 0.79 0.71 12.79
CA ARG A 26 0.61 1.95 12.02
C ARG A 26 0.96 1.71 10.56
N ASN A 27 0.23 2.39 9.67
CA ASN A 27 0.62 2.44 8.27
C ASN A 27 1.94 3.24 8.16
N LYS A 28 2.92 2.70 7.44
CA LYS A 28 4.21 3.36 7.24
C LYS A 28 4.26 4.18 5.95
N LEU A 29 3.34 3.89 5.02
CA LEU A 29 3.24 4.54 3.71
C LEU A 29 1.97 5.39 3.68
N ASP A 30 2.00 6.47 4.46
CA ASP A 30 0.95 7.48 4.44
C ASP A 30 1.12 8.42 3.23
N HIS A 31 0.10 9.22 2.91
CA HIS A 31 0.09 10.05 1.71
C HIS A 31 1.28 11.02 1.61
N TYR A 32 1.70 11.60 2.73
CA TYR A 32 2.89 12.45 2.84
C TYR A 32 4.21 11.67 2.75
N ALA A 33 4.22 10.39 3.14
CA ALA A 33 5.40 9.54 2.97
C ALA A 33 5.54 9.07 1.51
N ILE A 34 4.41 8.93 0.80
CA ILE A 34 4.37 8.55 -0.61
C ILE A 34 4.91 9.68 -1.48
N ILE A 35 4.39 10.90 -1.35
CA ILE A 35 4.86 12.06 -2.14
C ILE A 35 5.90 12.84 -1.32
N LYS A 36 7.16 12.80 -1.76
CA LYS A 36 8.27 13.42 -1.01
C LYS A 36 8.41 14.91 -1.33
N PHE A 37 8.57 15.24 -2.60
CA PHE A 37 8.69 16.62 -3.07
C PHE A 37 8.38 16.73 -4.57
N SER A 38 8.04 17.94 -5.01
CA SER A 38 7.88 18.27 -6.44
C SER A 38 9.23 18.31 -7.15
N LEU A 39 9.28 17.84 -8.39
CA LEU A 39 10.47 17.94 -9.21
C LEU A 39 10.46 19.27 -9.99
N THR A 40 11.37 20.18 -9.64
CA THR A 40 11.42 21.56 -10.17
C THR A 40 12.55 21.76 -11.19
N THR A 41 12.96 20.71 -11.90
CA THR A 41 13.98 20.86 -12.97
C THR A 41 13.39 21.56 -14.18
N LYS A 42 14.22 22.24 -14.99
CA LYS A 42 13.75 22.96 -16.21
C LYS A 42 12.92 22.06 -17.13
N SER A 43 13.35 20.82 -17.32
CA SER A 43 12.62 19.84 -18.13
C SER A 43 11.30 19.38 -17.49
N ALA A 44 11.24 19.28 -16.17
CA ALA A 44 10.01 18.97 -15.45
C ALA A 44 9.03 20.14 -15.50
N MET A 45 9.49 21.38 -15.26
CA MET A 45 8.67 22.60 -15.38
C MET A 45 8.05 22.73 -16.76
N LYS A 46 8.85 22.50 -17.82
CA LYS A 46 8.33 22.48 -19.19
C LYS A 46 7.22 21.44 -19.39
N LYS A 47 7.35 20.24 -18.82
CA LYS A 47 6.29 19.20 -18.91
C LYS A 47 5.03 19.55 -18.13
N ILE A 48 5.15 20.36 -17.07
CA ILE A 48 4.00 20.84 -16.31
C ILE A 48 3.17 21.77 -17.19
N GLU A 49 3.84 22.69 -17.90
CA GLU A 49 3.19 23.67 -18.78
C GLU A 49 2.64 23.02 -20.07
N ASP A 50 3.44 22.23 -20.77
CA ASP A 50 3.07 21.70 -22.10
C ASP A 50 1.94 20.65 -22.02
N ASN A 51 1.97 19.77 -21.00
CA ASN A 51 1.11 18.58 -20.95
C ASN A 51 0.09 18.60 -19.81
N ASN A 52 0.04 19.65 -18.99
CA ASN A 52 -0.79 19.72 -17.78
C ASN A 52 -0.55 18.53 -16.82
N THR A 53 0.71 18.13 -16.66
CA THR A 53 1.11 17.03 -15.76
C THR A 53 1.79 17.55 -14.51
N LEU A 54 1.73 16.81 -13.40
CA LEU A 54 2.50 17.13 -12.19
C LEU A 54 3.64 16.12 -12.02
N VAL A 55 4.84 16.62 -11.79
CA VAL A 55 6.04 15.78 -11.66
C VAL A 55 6.50 15.76 -10.21
N PHE A 56 6.45 14.59 -9.59
CA PHE A 56 6.82 14.38 -8.20
C PHE A 56 7.89 13.31 -8.05
N ILE A 57 8.70 13.42 -7.00
CA ILE A 57 9.53 12.32 -6.51
C ILE A 57 8.75 11.56 -5.44
N VAL A 58 8.64 10.25 -5.65
CA VAL A 58 7.79 9.35 -4.87
C VAL A 58 8.65 8.31 -4.14
N ASP A 59 8.14 7.73 -3.06
CA ASP A 59 8.75 6.55 -2.46
C ASP A 59 8.74 5.33 -3.40
N GLY A 60 9.88 4.64 -3.52
CA GLY A 60 10.04 3.51 -4.43
C GLY A 60 9.17 2.29 -4.10
N LYS A 61 8.60 2.22 -2.89
CA LYS A 61 7.66 1.15 -2.51
C LYS A 61 6.20 1.46 -2.84
N ALA A 62 5.89 2.68 -3.27
CA ALA A 62 4.53 3.10 -3.56
C ALA A 62 4.03 2.53 -4.90
N ASN A 63 2.80 2.02 -4.90
CA ASN A 63 2.13 1.57 -6.12
C ASN A 63 1.39 2.74 -6.81
N LYS A 64 1.16 2.65 -8.12
CA LYS A 64 0.47 3.69 -8.92
C LYS A 64 -0.90 4.08 -8.36
N HIS A 65 -1.66 3.12 -7.82
CA HIS A 65 -2.95 3.41 -7.18
C HIS A 65 -2.80 4.26 -5.91
N GLN A 66 -1.79 3.99 -5.09
CA GLN A 66 -1.51 4.74 -3.86
C GLN A 66 -1.05 6.16 -4.20
N ILE A 67 -0.23 6.32 -5.25
CA ILE A 67 0.21 7.64 -5.75
C ILE A 67 -1.00 8.45 -6.21
N LYS A 68 -1.89 7.85 -7.02
CA LYS A 68 -3.12 8.52 -7.48
C LYS A 68 -4.00 8.97 -6.31
N GLN A 69 -4.14 8.11 -5.30
CA GLN A 69 -4.91 8.44 -4.10
C GLN A 69 -4.24 9.54 -3.27
N ALA A 70 -2.91 9.52 -3.12
CA ALA A 70 -2.17 10.54 -2.41
C ALA A 70 -2.29 11.90 -3.10
N VAL A 71 -2.09 11.97 -4.42
CA VAL A 71 -2.24 13.21 -5.21
C VAL A 71 -3.66 13.77 -5.15
N LYS A 72 -4.69 12.92 -5.08
CA LYS A 72 -6.08 13.39 -5.02
C LYS A 72 -6.47 13.96 -3.64
N LYS A 73 -5.79 13.52 -2.59
CA LYS A 73 -6.15 13.82 -1.20
C LYS A 73 -5.32 14.95 -0.60
N LEU A 74 -4.09 15.09 -1.08
CA LEU A 74 -3.28 16.30 -0.91
C LEU A 74 -3.92 17.44 -1.71
#